data_AF-A0A944JPJ4-F1
#
_entry.id   AF-A0A944JPJ4-F1
#
_cell.length_a   1.000
_cell.length_b   1.000
_cell.length_c   1.000
_cell.angle_alpha   90.00
_cell.angle_beta   90.00
_cell.angle_gamma   90.00
#
_symmetry.space_group_name_H-M   'P 1'
#
loop_
_entity.id
_entity.type
_entity.pdbx_description
1 polymer ?
#
loop_
_entity_poly.entity_id
_entity_poly.type
_entity_poly.pdbx_seq_one_letter_code
_entity_poly.pdbx_strand_id
1 'polypeptide(L)'
;MPETTQRPGPAAAATGAASGRGSIHLIAFTLAFLTLLTGLMLGPAQTAHAADVPLLQRGLAGLSYLPMSGVDGVAGPQTADSVRHFQHDNGLEVDGQAGPLTMAALLAKVKKVQSAANTGADGDYGPATLTAVRNYQTAHHLDVDGIAGPQTMGAMNIDRIVSSGQGTSPDTRLLQRNLAGLGYLPLSGVDGAYGPITKNAVLSFQSDNDIEVDGIAGPQTNGTLAAKVKQVQSAANTGADGDYGPATLTAVRNYQTAHHLDVDGIAGPQTMAAMGITREIGTTTPGGQPSGGTPSLPPLSGSVREKTVQAAQHELDRGVHEWGNNCNPYGPCEAWCAHFASWTWQQAGIKYHTAFTGDFYYYGRDHGTLRTDVRNSNPQPGDVVLFGTGPGSTSTSTHVGVVERNNGDGTVTTIEGNYQDRVARVQRPLDGRIYAVVAPAGS
;
A
#
# COMPACT_ATOMS: atom_id res chain seq x y z
N MET A 1 80.53 12.14 -12.34
CA MET A 1 81.48 13.02 -13.06
C MET A 1 80.68 14.18 -13.66
N PRO A 2 81.25 15.40 -13.67
CA PRO A 2 80.66 16.67 -13.20
C PRO A 2 79.75 17.34 -14.28
N GLU A 3 79.02 18.44 -14.07
CA GLU A 3 79.47 19.74 -13.53
C GLU A 3 78.31 20.74 -13.27
N THR A 4 78.63 21.72 -12.44
CA THR A 4 77.96 22.87 -11.78
C THR A 4 77.16 23.83 -12.69
N THR A 5 76.33 24.80 -12.25
CA THR A 5 76.63 25.90 -11.29
C THR A 5 75.38 26.81 -10.98
N GLN A 6 75.24 27.21 -9.71
CA GLN A 6 74.89 28.53 -9.13
C GLN A 6 73.52 29.28 -9.30
N ARG A 7 72.86 29.47 -8.14
CA ARG A 7 72.05 30.62 -7.63
C ARG A 7 72.96 31.81 -7.22
N PRO A 8 72.52 33.08 -6.91
CA PRO A 8 71.46 33.48 -5.93
C PRO A 8 70.68 34.79 -6.28
N GLY A 9 69.55 35.15 -5.63
CA GLY A 9 69.48 35.87 -4.34
C GLY A 9 68.78 37.26 -4.47
N PRO A 10 68.30 37.90 -3.39
CA PRO A 10 66.96 38.52 -3.30
C PRO A 10 66.93 40.04 -2.96
N ALA A 11 65.75 40.67 -2.88
CA ALA A 11 65.54 41.88 -2.07
C ALA A 11 64.06 42.14 -1.68
N ALA A 12 63.88 42.49 -0.42
CA ALA A 12 62.64 42.82 0.29
C ALA A 12 62.33 44.33 0.28
N ALA A 13 61.10 44.72 0.64
CA ALA A 13 60.86 45.84 1.57
C ALA A 13 59.38 45.95 1.97
N ALA A 14 59.16 46.17 3.26
CA ALA A 14 57.90 46.54 3.89
C ALA A 14 58.02 47.94 4.52
N THR A 15 56.88 48.50 4.94
CA THR A 15 56.63 49.52 6.00
C THR A 15 56.47 51.01 5.64
N GLY A 16 55.52 51.65 6.34
CA GLY A 16 55.32 53.11 6.51
C GLY A 16 53.88 53.58 6.25
N ALA A 17 52.93 53.59 7.20
CA ALA A 17 52.70 54.52 8.33
C ALA A 17 52.04 55.89 8.00
N ALA A 18 50.72 55.95 8.26
CA ALA A 18 49.93 56.93 9.05
C ALA A 18 50.04 58.49 8.91
N SER A 19 48.84 59.08 8.75
CA SER A 19 48.20 60.16 9.57
C SER A 19 48.14 61.63 9.08
N GLY A 20 46.96 62.27 9.30
CA GLY A 20 46.75 63.72 9.37
C GLY A 20 45.47 64.24 8.67
N ARG A 21 44.28 64.14 9.29
CA ARG A 21 43.50 65.19 10.03
C ARG A 21 42.63 66.14 9.17
N GLY A 22 41.33 66.22 9.51
CA GLY A 22 40.42 67.31 9.14
C GLY A 22 38.94 66.99 9.39
N SER A 23 38.43 67.37 10.57
CA SER A 23 37.10 67.08 11.16
C SER A 23 35.91 67.83 10.52
N ILE A 24 34.67 67.33 10.71
CA ILE A 24 33.47 68.06 11.21
C ILE A 24 32.37 67.03 11.62
N HIS A 25 31.70 67.31 12.74
CA HIS A 25 30.71 66.52 13.48
C HIS A 25 29.30 66.47 12.85
N LEU A 26 28.49 65.41 13.09
CA LEU A 26 27.37 65.36 14.06
C LEU A 26 26.36 64.19 13.79
N ILE A 27 26.22 63.28 14.76
CA ILE A 27 25.03 62.58 15.32
C ILE A 27 23.81 62.28 14.41
N ALA A 28 23.41 61.00 14.28
CA ALA A 28 22.14 60.43 14.80
C ALA A 28 21.78 59.05 14.20
N PHE A 29 21.45 58.11 15.09
CA PHE A 29 20.73 56.86 14.81
C PHE A 29 19.26 57.15 14.41
N THR A 30 18.71 56.47 13.40
CA THR A 30 17.38 55.83 13.47
C THR A 30 17.09 54.94 12.26
N LEU A 31 16.35 53.86 12.54
CA LEU A 31 15.90 52.80 11.66
C LEU A 31 14.73 53.21 10.73
N ALA A 32 14.66 52.53 9.57
CA ALA A 32 13.46 52.05 8.85
C ALA A 32 12.72 52.84 7.73
N PHE A 33 12.47 52.07 6.65
CA PHE A 33 11.33 52.01 5.71
C PHE A 33 11.25 52.82 4.37
N LEU A 34 11.50 52.06 3.28
CA LEU A 34 10.71 51.81 2.03
C LEU A 34 10.43 52.91 0.95
N THR A 35 10.46 52.42 -0.32
CA THR A 35 9.86 52.89 -1.62
C THR A 35 10.81 53.63 -2.60
N LEU A 36 10.86 53.43 -3.93
CA LEU A 36 10.30 52.48 -4.94
C LEU A 36 10.91 52.82 -6.36
N LEU A 37 11.16 51.81 -7.23
CA LEU A 37 11.15 51.76 -8.74
C LEU A 37 12.10 52.70 -9.58
N THR A 38 12.70 52.40 -10.75
CA THR A 38 12.49 51.50 -11.92
C THR A 38 13.83 51.26 -12.70
N GLY A 39 14.18 50.05 -13.16
CA GLY A 39 14.05 49.52 -14.55
C GLY A 39 15.43 49.40 -15.27
N LEU A 40 15.75 48.50 -16.21
CA LEU A 40 15.15 47.32 -16.85
C LEU A 40 16.23 46.72 -17.78
N MET A 41 16.62 45.44 -17.66
CA MET A 41 17.24 44.64 -18.75
C MET A 41 16.94 43.16 -18.55
N LEU A 42 16.04 42.61 -19.39
CA LEU A 42 15.63 41.21 -19.44
C LEU A 42 16.62 40.37 -20.25
N GLY A 43 17.08 39.26 -19.67
CA GLY A 43 17.47 38.02 -20.38
C GLY A 43 16.55 36.88 -19.94
N PRO A 44 16.28 35.84 -20.76
CA PRO A 44 15.23 34.87 -20.46
C PRO A 44 15.73 33.83 -19.46
N ALA A 45 15.64 34.15 -18.17
CA ALA A 45 15.74 33.18 -17.09
C ALA A 45 14.32 32.84 -16.61
N GLN A 46 13.77 31.79 -17.19
CA GLN A 46 12.83 30.82 -16.60
C GLN A 46 11.93 31.35 -15.46
N THR A 47 10.78 31.92 -15.82
CA THR A 47 9.61 31.96 -14.95
C THR A 47 8.52 31.08 -15.56
N ALA A 48 8.76 29.76 -15.58
CA ALA A 48 7.70 28.81 -15.79
C ALA A 48 6.91 28.73 -14.48
N HIS A 49 5.65 29.15 -14.56
CA HIS A 49 4.62 29.01 -13.55
C HIS A 49 4.83 27.81 -12.63
N ALA A 50 4.93 28.07 -11.32
CA ALA A 50 4.58 27.04 -10.33
C ALA A 50 3.20 26.51 -10.74
N ALA A 51 3.11 25.22 -11.08
CA ALA A 51 1.86 24.59 -11.45
C ALA A 51 0.80 24.94 -10.41
N ASP A 52 -0.42 25.27 -10.86
CA ASP A 52 -1.57 25.39 -9.95
C ASP A 52 -1.72 24.04 -9.24
N VAL A 53 -1.27 23.97 -7.98
CA VAL A 53 -1.16 22.73 -7.20
C VAL A 53 -2.53 22.07 -7.04
N PRO A 54 -3.61 22.80 -6.70
CA PRO A 54 -4.96 22.27 -6.77
C PRO A 54 -5.32 21.66 -8.13
N LEU A 55 -4.99 22.31 -9.25
CA LEU A 55 -5.27 21.77 -10.60
C LEU A 55 -4.49 20.47 -10.86
N LEU A 56 -3.20 20.45 -10.51
CA LEU A 56 -2.33 19.28 -10.58
C LEU A 56 -2.92 18.11 -9.76
N GLN A 57 -3.22 18.36 -8.48
CA GLN A 57 -3.72 17.34 -7.57
C GLN A 57 -5.09 16.81 -8.00
N ARG A 58 -6.02 17.68 -8.43
CA ARG A 58 -7.31 17.24 -9.00
C ARG A 58 -7.10 16.35 -10.23
N GLY A 59 -6.21 16.75 -11.14
CA GLY A 59 -5.88 15.96 -12.32
C GLY A 59 -5.31 14.60 -11.95
N LEU A 60 -4.30 14.56 -11.07
CA LEU A 60 -3.70 13.31 -10.60
C LEU A 60 -4.71 12.44 -9.87
N ALA A 61 -5.56 13.01 -9.02
CA ALA A 61 -6.55 12.26 -8.26
C ALA A 61 -7.67 11.71 -9.14
N GLY A 62 -8.18 12.52 -10.06
CA GLY A 62 -9.16 12.12 -11.06
C GLY A 62 -8.65 11.02 -12.00
N LEU A 63 -7.34 10.93 -12.22
CA LEU A 63 -6.70 9.86 -12.99
C LEU A 63 -6.18 8.71 -12.12
N SER A 64 -6.49 8.71 -10.81
CA SER A 64 -6.09 7.68 -9.84
C SER A 64 -4.56 7.53 -9.68
N TYR A 65 -3.84 8.64 -9.63
CA TYR A 65 -2.42 8.72 -9.25
C TYR A 65 -2.23 9.32 -7.84
N LEU A 66 -3.23 10.03 -7.33
CA LEU A 66 -3.27 10.67 -6.01
C LEU A 66 -4.61 10.30 -5.33
N PRO A 67 -4.68 10.03 -4.02
CA PRO A 67 -5.97 9.88 -3.37
C PRO A 67 -6.72 11.22 -3.34
N MET A 68 -8.06 11.19 -3.37
CA MET A 68 -8.87 12.41 -3.33
C MET A 68 -8.66 13.24 -2.05
N SER A 69 -8.25 12.60 -0.95
CA SER A 69 -7.84 13.26 0.30
C SER A 69 -6.57 14.09 0.16
N GLY A 70 -5.72 13.78 -0.83
CA GLY A 70 -4.48 14.50 -1.13
C GLY A 70 -4.66 15.77 -1.94
N VAL A 71 -5.90 16.17 -2.27
CA VAL A 71 -6.20 17.45 -2.93
C VAL A 71 -6.32 18.55 -1.86
N ASP A 72 -5.19 18.94 -1.30
CA ASP A 72 -5.08 19.89 -0.19
C ASP A 72 -4.49 21.26 -0.60
N GLY A 73 -4.07 21.40 -1.86
CA GLY A 73 -3.41 22.59 -2.40
C GLY A 73 -1.95 22.75 -1.99
N VAL A 74 -1.36 21.75 -1.32
CA VAL A 74 0.04 21.76 -0.85
C VAL A 74 0.86 20.72 -1.62
N ALA A 75 1.87 21.18 -2.35
CA ALA A 75 2.77 20.29 -3.08
C ALA A 75 3.77 19.60 -2.13
N GLY A 76 3.26 18.61 -1.39
CA GLY A 76 4.04 17.77 -0.48
C GLY A 76 4.64 16.53 -1.16
N PRO A 77 5.33 15.67 -0.38
CA PRO A 77 5.93 14.43 -0.88
C PRO A 77 4.94 13.56 -1.67
N GLN A 78 3.72 13.38 -1.14
CA GLN A 78 2.66 12.59 -1.80
C GLN A 78 2.33 13.12 -3.20
N THR A 79 2.25 14.45 -3.38
CA THR A 79 2.01 15.06 -4.70
C THR A 79 3.19 14.83 -5.64
N ALA A 80 4.43 14.99 -5.18
CA ALA A 80 5.62 14.73 -5.99
C ALA A 80 5.73 13.26 -6.41
N ASP A 81 5.28 12.34 -5.56
CA ASP A 81 5.24 10.90 -5.83
C ASP A 81 4.20 10.54 -6.89
N SER A 82 2.99 11.10 -6.77
CA SER A 82 1.96 10.98 -7.79
C SER A 82 2.41 11.57 -9.13
N VAL A 83 3.17 12.67 -9.12
CA VAL A 83 3.79 13.24 -10.32
C VAL A 83 4.78 12.26 -10.95
N ARG A 84 5.68 11.64 -10.17
CA ARG A 84 6.63 10.65 -10.69
C ARG A 84 5.91 9.48 -11.37
N HIS A 85 4.86 8.96 -10.74
CA HIS A 85 4.06 7.87 -11.29
C HIS A 85 3.37 8.29 -12.60
N PHE A 86 2.77 9.48 -12.63
CA PHE A 86 2.19 10.02 -13.86
C PHE A 86 3.22 10.23 -14.97
N GLN A 87 4.39 10.79 -14.65
CA GLN A 87 5.50 10.99 -15.58
C GLN A 87 5.95 9.67 -16.20
N HIS A 88 6.16 8.67 -15.35
CA HIS A 88 6.53 7.33 -15.76
C HIS A 88 5.52 6.74 -16.77
N ASP A 89 4.22 6.74 -16.42
CA ASP A 89 3.17 6.15 -17.27
C ASP A 89 2.99 6.90 -18.60
N ASN A 90 3.42 8.16 -18.67
CA ASN A 90 3.31 8.99 -19.87
C ASN A 90 4.64 9.18 -20.60
N GLY A 91 5.69 8.43 -20.24
CA GLY A 91 6.99 8.45 -20.92
C GLY A 91 7.70 9.80 -20.81
N LEU A 92 7.54 10.48 -19.67
CA LEU A 92 8.19 11.75 -19.36
C LEU A 92 9.43 11.53 -18.48
N GLU A 93 10.25 12.57 -18.35
CA GLU A 93 11.32 12.60 -17.35
C GLU A 93 10.72 12.44 -15.94
N VAL A 94 11.24 11.50 -15.15
CA VAL A 94 10.72 11.14 -13.81
C VAL A 94 11.49 11.91 -12.74
N ASP A 95 11.23 13.20 -12.61
CA ASP A 95 11.85 14.09 -11.63
C ASP A 95 10.91 14.43 -10.45
N GLY A 96 9.64 14.07 -10.54
CA GLY A 96 8.59 14.41 -9.57
C GLY A 96 8.20 15.89 -9.56
N GLN A 97 8.66 16.64 -10.54
CA GLN A 97 8.31 18.05 -10.72
C GLN A 97 7.21 18.16 -11.77
N ALA A 98 6.13 18.86 -11.42
CA ALA A 98 5.07 19.16 -12.36
C ALA A 98 5.46 20.34 -13.29
N GLY A 99 6.56 20.17 -14.04
CA GLY A 99 7.01 21.13 -15.04
C GLY A 99 6.06 21.22 -16.25
N PRO A 100 6.36 22.10 -17.22
CA PRO A 100 5.47 22.35 -18.37
C PRO A 100 5.10 21.09 -19.17
N LEU A 101 6.03 20.14 -19.34
CA LEU A 101 5.77 18.88 -20.05
C LEU A 101 4.83 17.96 -19.29
N THR A 102 5.07 17.81 -17.98
CA THR A 102 4.19 17.04 -17.07
C THR A 102 2.78 17.61 -17.06
N MET A 103 2.64 18.93 -16.88
CA MET A 103 1.33 19.57 -16.86
C MET A 103 0.63 19.47 -18.21
N ALA A 104 1.34 19.68 -19.33
CA ALA A 104 0.75 19.52 -20.65
C ALA A 104 0.22 18.11 -20.88
N ALA A 105 0.99 17.08 -20.50
CA ALA A 105 0.55 15.68 -20.61
C ALA A 105 -0.63 15.38 -19.70
N LEU A 106 -0.63 15.88 -18.46
CA LEU A 106 -1.73 15.71 -17.50
C LEU A 106 -3.02 16.30 -18.04
N LEU A 107 -2.99 17.58 -18.43
CA LEU A 107 -4.15 18.27 -18.99
C LEU A 107 -4.63 17.60 -20.29
N ALA A 108 -3.72 17.13 -21.15
CA ALA A 108 -4.11 16.40 -22.36
C ALA A 108 -4.82 15.07 -22.03
N LYS A 109 -4.36 14.34 -20.99
CA LYS A 109 -5.00 13.11 -20.52
C LYS A 109 -6.38 13.37 -19.94
N VAL A 110 -6.53 14.41 -19.11
CA VAL A 110 -7.83 14.84 -18.56
C VAL A 110 -8.78 15.23 -19.68
N LYS A 111 -8.32 15.94 -20.71
CA LYS A 111 -9.14 16.29 -21.89
C LYS A 111 -9.64 15.07 -22.66
N LYS A 112 -8.82 14.01 -22.76
CA LYS A 112 -9.28 12.73 -23.36
C LYS A 112 -10.41 12.11 -22.54
N VAL A 113 -10.27 12.07 -21.21
CA VAL A 113 -11.32 11.59 -20.30
C VAL A 113 -12.60 12.43 -20.46
N GLN A 114 -12.48 13.76 -20.45
CA GLN A 114 -13.61 14.67 -20.62
C GLN A 114 -14.33 14.44 -21.95
N SER A 115 -13.57 14.25 -23.04
CA SER A 115 -14.12 13.96 -24.36
C SER A 115 -14.87 12.63 -24.39
N ALA A 116 -14.30 11.57 -23.79
CA ALA A 116 -14.93 10.26 -23.70
C ALA A 116 -16.17 10.25 -22.80
N ALA A 117 -16.16 11.04 -21.73
CA ALA A 117 -17.28 11.24 -20.82
C ALA A 117 -18.33 12.26 -21.35
N ASN A 118 -18.18 12.73 -22.59
CA ASN A 118 -19.07 13.69 -23.24
C ASN A 118 -19.31 14.98 -22.43
N THR A 119 -18.24 15.58 -21.92
CA THR A 119 -18.25 16.87 -21.21
C THR A 119 -17.22 17.85 -21.78
N GLY A 120 -17.25 19.12 -21.34
CA GLY A 120 -16.33 20.15 -21.79
C GLY A 120 -14.87 19.78 -21.50
N ALA A 121 -14.03 19.78 -22.55
CA ALA A 121 -12.63 19.36 -22.48
C ALA A 121 -11.68 20.54 -22.11
N ASP A 122 -11.90 21.16 -20.94
CA ASP A 122 -11.10 22.28 -20.45
C ASP A 122 -9.74 21.85 -19.83
N GLY A 123 -9.59 20.56 -19.49
CA GLY A 123 -8.41 19.99 -18.85
C GLY A 123 -8.42 20.04 -17.32
N ASP A 124 -9.45 20.59 -16.70
CA ASP A 124 -9.63 20.54 -15.24
C ASP A 124 -10.49 19.33 -14.84
N TYR A 125 -9.96 18.50 -13.94
CA TYR A 125 -10.73 17.42 -13.32
C TYR A 125 -11.59 17.97 -12.16
N GLY A 126 -12.38 18.99 -12.43
CA GLY A 126 -13.27 19.66 -11.49
C GLY A 126 -14.63 18.95 -11.32
N PRO A 127 -15.59 19.57 -10.59
CA PRO A 127 -16.90 18.97 -10.30
C PRO A 127 -17.70 18.56 -11.55
N ALA A 128 -17.58 19.30 -12.66
CA ALA A 128 -18.24 18.98 -13.92
C ALA A 128 -17.67 17.68 -14.53
N THR A 129 -16.35 17.54 -14.56
CA THR A 129 -15.65 16.32 -15.02
C THR A 129 -15.98 15.14 -14.12
N LEU A 130 -15.92 15.31 -12.80
CA LEU A 130 -16.29 14.29 -11.81
C LEU A 130 -17.72 13.76 -12.05
N THR A 131 -18.67 14.67 -12.27
CA THR A 131 -20.08 14.32 -12.55
C THR A 131 -20.23 13.58 -13.88
N ALA A 132 -19.55 14.05 -14.92
CA ALA A 132 -19.58 13.40 -16.23
C ALA A 132 -19.01 11.98 -16.19
N VAL A 133 -17.90 11.78 -15.46
CA VAL A 133 -17.30 10.46 -15.30
C VAL A 133 -18.21 9.52 -14.50
N ARG A 134 -18.90 10.00 -13.45
CA ARG A 134 -19.94 9.21 -12.75
C ARG A 134 -21.08 8.79 -13.67
N ASN A 135 -21.54 9.70 -14.53
CA ASN A 135 -22.59 9.39 -15.50
C ASN A 135 -22.12 8.35 -16.52
N TYR A 136 -20.89 8.49 -17.01
CA TYR A 136 -20.26 7.51 -17.90
C TYR A 136 -20.16 6.14 -17.20
N GLN A 137 -19.62 6.09 -15.98
CA GLN A 137 -19.50 4.87 -15.19
C GLN A 137 -20.86 4.20 -14.99
N THR A 138 -21.90 4.98 -14.66
CA THR A 138 -23.27 4.49 -14.52
C THR A 138 -23.79 3.87 -15.83
N ALA A 139 -23.59 4.54 -16.96
CA ALA A 139 -24.04 4.08 -18.27
C ALA A 139 -23.29 2.83 -18.77
N HIS A 140 -22.06 2.63 -18.31
CA HIS A 140 -21.18 1.52 -18.71
C HIS A 140 -21.05 0.42 -17.64
N HIS A 141 -21.89 0.46 -16.59
CA HIS A 141 -21.90 -0.50 -15.48
C HIS A 141 -20.54 -0.66 -14.78
N LEU A 142 -19.87 0.46 -14.56
CA LEU A 142 -18.61 0.57 -13.81
C LEU A 142 -18.88 1.14 -12.41
N ASP A 143 -17.90 1.02 -11.51
CA ASP A 143 -17.94 1.65 -10.20
C ASP A 143 -18.12 3.18 -10.32
N VAL A 144 -19.14 3.73 -9.66
CA VAL A 144 -19.55 5.14 -9.80
C VAL A 144 -18.84 6.02 -8.75
N ASP A 145 -17.52 6.12 -8.86
CA ASP A 145 -16.70 6.94 -7.94
C ASP A 145 -16.38 8.35 -8.51
N GLY A 146 -16.50 8.54 -9.82
CA GLY A 146 -16.12 9.75 -10.56
C GLY A 146 -14.64 9.82 -10.92
N ILE A 147 -13.87 8.78 -10.63
CA ILE A 147 -12.44 8.69 -10.89
C ILE A 147 -12.25 7.90 -12.19
N ALA A 148 -11.48 8.47 -13.11
CA ALA A 148 -11.01 7.81 -14.31
C ALA A 148 -9.83 6.90 -13.97
N GLY A 149 -10.06 5.87 -13.14
CA GLY A 149 -9.10 4.83 -12.83
C GLY A 149 -8.88 3.86 -14.01
N PRO A 150 -8.07 2.80 -13.83
CA PRO A 150 -7.76 1.86 -14.91
C PRO A 150 -8.99 1.24 -15.59
N GLN A 151 -10.03 0.86 -14.83
CA GLN A 151 -11.27 0.30 -15.40
C GLN A 151 -12.04 1.34 -16.24
N THR A 152 -12.22 2.55 -15.71
CA THR A 152 -12.87 3.66 -16.40
C THR A 152 -12.10 4.08 -17.66
N MET A 153 -10.78 4.24 -17.58
CA MET A 153 -9.94 4.59 -18.74
C MET A 153 -9.95 3.49 -19.80
N GLY A 154 -9.94 2.22 -19.38
CA GLY A 154 -10.06 1.08 -20.30
C GLY A 154 -11.38 1.08 -21.07
N ALA A 155 -12.50 1.31 -20.38
CA ALA A 155 -13.81 1.44 -21.03
C ALA A 155 -13.88 2.64 -21.99
N MET A 156 -13.21 3.74 -21.65
CA MET A 156 -13.08 4.93 -22.50
C MET A 156 -12.09 4.76 -23.66
N ASN A 157 -11.42 3.61 -23.78
CA ASN A 157 -10.33 3.37 -24.73
C ASN A 157 -9.23 4.43 -24.64
N ILE A 158 -8.88 4.82 -23.41
CA ILE A 158 -7.81 5.75 -23.11
C ILE A 158 -6.66 4.95 -22.50
N ASP A 159 -5.55 4.88 -23.23
CA ASP A 159 -4.35 4.25 -22.71
C ASP A 159 -3.84 5.04 -21.49
N ARG A 160 -3.90 4.42 -20.31
CA ARG A 160 -3.28 4.97 -19.09
C ARG A 160 -1.77 5.10 -19.28
N ILE A 161 -1.18 4.10 -19.93
CA ILE A 161 0.24 4.02 -20.24
C ILE A 161 0.42 4.24 -21.74
N VAL A 162 1.11 5.29 -22.16
CA VAL A 162 1.33 5.54 -23.61
C VAL A 162 2.31 4.51 -24.18
N SER A 163 2.31 4.24 -25.50
CA SER A 163 3.17 3.21 -26.12
C SER A 163 4.69 3.38 -25.86
N SER A 164 5.15 4.60 -25.52
CA SER A 164 6.51 4.90 -25.05
C SER A 164 6.66 4.93 -23.52
N GLY A 165 5.55 4.95 -22.79
CA GLY A 165 5.49 4.68 -21.35
C GLY A 165 5.59 3.16 -21.16
N GLN A 166 6.57 2.71 -20.39
CA GLN A 166 6.81 1.29 -20.28
C GLN A 166 5.72 0.64 -19.40
N GLY A 167 4.73 0.01 -20.05
CA GLY A 167 3.67 -0.80 -19.43
C GLY A 167 4.16 -2.10 -18.75
N THR A 168 5.45 -2.18 -18.46
CA THR A 168 6.10 -3.16 -17.59
C THR A 168 7.24 -2.41 -16.91
N SER A 169 7.02 -1.85 -15.72
CA SER A 169 8.11 -1.17 -15.03
C SER A 169 8.96 -2.18 -14.27
N PRO A 170 10.30 -2.11 -14.34
CA PRO A 170 11.19 -2.73 -13.36
C PRO A 170 10.73 -2.48 -11.92
N ASP A 171 10.12 -1.32 -11.65
CA ASP A 171 9.60 -0.94 -10.34
C ASP A 171 8.34 -1.74 -9.95
N THR A 172 7.44 -2.04 -10.89
CA THR A 172 6.27 -2.90 -10.62
C THR A 172 6.71 -4.34 -10.38
N ARG A 173 7.68 -4.84 -11.17
CA ARG A 173 8.24 -6.18 -10.93
C ARG A 173 9.03 -6.25 -9.62
N LEU A 174 9.70 -5.17 -9.23
CA LEU A 174 10.38 -5.04 -7.93
C LEU A 174 9.37 -5.05 -6.78
N LEU A 175 8.32 -4.22 -6.86
CA LEU A 175 7.20 -4.22 -5.91
C LEU A 175 6.60 -5.62 -5.76
N GLN A 176 6.20 -6.25 -6.87
CA GLN A 176 5.60 -7.57 -6.87
C GLN A 176 6.54 -8.64 -6.30
N ARG A 177 7.82 -8.58 -6.65
CA ARG A 177 8.83 -9.50 -6.13
C ARG A 177 9.05 -9.32 -4.63
N ASN A 178 9.09 -8.08 -4.15
CA ASN A 178 9.18 -7.77 -2.73
C ASN A 178 7.93 -8.26 -1.99
N LEU A 179 6.73 -7.96 -2.49
CA LEU A 179 5.47 -8.46 -1.92
C LEU A 179 5.43 -10.00 -1.91
N ALA A 180 5.88 -10.65 -2.99
CA ALA A 180 5.92 -12.10 -3.06
C ALA A 180 6.94 -12.71 -2.11
N GLY A 181 8.12 -12.11 -2.00
CA GLY A 181 9.17 -12.52 -1.07
C GLY A 181 8.77 -12.37 0.39
N LEU A 182 7.89 -11.43 0.72
CA LEU A 182 7.31 -11.29 2.06
C LEU A 182 5.99 -12.08 2.26
N GLY A 183 5.51 -12.79 1.23
CA GLY A 183 4.35 -13.70 1.31
C GLY A 183 2.99 -13.10 0.96
N TYR A 184 2.91 -11.82 0.56
CA TYR A 184 1.66 -11.12 0.21
C TYR A 184 1.14 -11.49 -1.18
N LEU A 185 2.05 -11.76 -2.12
CA LEU A 185 1.73 -12.04 -3.52
C LEU A 185 2.19 -13.47 -3.90
N PRO A 186 1.38 -14.27 -4.61
CA PRO A 186 1.90 -15.52 -5.17
C PRO A 186 3.00 -15.22 -6.20
N LEU A 187 4.02 -16.09 -6.32
CA LEU A 187 5.09 -15.90 -7.30
C LEU A 187 4.57 -15.83 -8.74
N SER A 188 3.46 -16.50 -9.06
CA SER A 188 2.79 -16.41 -10.36
C SER A 188 2.18 -15.03 -10.65
N GLY A 189 2.00 -14.19 -9.63
CA GLY A 189 1.52 -12.82 -9.74
C GLY A 189 2.62 -11.79 -10.07
N VAL A 190 3.89 -12.21 -10.20
CA VAL A 190 4.99 -11.31 -10.60
C VAL A 190 5.03 -11.18 -12.13
N ASP A 191 3.97 -10.61 -12.68
CA ASP A 191 3.73 -10.47 -14.13
C ASP A 191 4.18 -9.12 -14.70
N GLY A 192 4.54 -8.16 -13.84
CA GLY A 192 4.91 -6.79 -14.18
C GLY A 192 3.72 -5.85 -14.39
N ALA A 193 2.50 -6.30 -14.09
CA ALA A 193 1.27 -5.55 -14.23
C ALA A 193 0.63 -5.25 -12.86
N TYR A 194 0.24 -3.99 -12.64
CA TYR A 194 -0.51 -3.61 -11.45
C TYR A 194 -2.01 -3.93 -11.61
N GLY A 195 -2.35 -5.23 -11.54
CA GLY A 195 -3.73 -5.71 -11.60
C GLY A 195 -4.39 -5.88 -10.22
N PRO A 196 -5.63 -6.41 -10.17
CA PRO A 196 -6.36 -6.63 -8.92
C PRO A 196 -5.59 -7.47 -7.88
N ILE A 197 -4.85 -8.49 -8.33
CA ILE A 197 -4.04 -9.34 -7.44
C ILE A 197 -2.91 -8.52 -6.78
N THR A 198 -2.22 -7.67 -7.55
CA THR A 198 -1.18 -6.77 -7.04
C THR A 198 -1.76 -5.74 -6.07
N LYS A 199 -2.93 -5.15 -6.41
CA LYS A 199 -3.62 -4.20 -5.54
C LYS A 199 -3.99 -4.82 -4.19
N ASN A 200 -4.55 -6.03 -4.18
CA ASN A 200 -4.87 -6.74 -2.95
C ASN A 200 -3.61 -7.03 -2.12
N ALA A 201 -2.52 -7.46 -2.75
CA ALA A 201 -1.25 -7.66 -2.04
C ALA A 201 -0.72 -6.37 -1.41
N VAL A 202 -0.92 -5.21 -2.06
CA VAL A 202 -0.57 -3.90 -1.50
C VAL A 202 -1.49 -3.52 -0.34
N LEU A 203 -2.80 -3.70 -0.46
CA LEU A 203 -3.76 -3.45 0.64
C LEU A 203 -3.41 -4.28 1.88
N SER A 204 -3.20 -5.59 1.69
CA SER A 204 -2.77 -6.49 2.76
C SER A 204 -1.43 -6.06 3.40
N PHE A 205 -0.44 -5.66 2.59
CA PHE A 205 0.84 -5.17 3.10
C PHE A 205 0.67 -3.86 3.89
N GLN A 206 -0.15 -2.93 3.39
CA GLN A 206 -0.41 -1.66 4.07
C GLN A 206 -1.09 -1.90 5.42
N SER A 207 -2.08 -2.79 5.45
CA SER A 207 -2.79 -3.21 6.65
C SER A 207 -1.84 -3.77 7.71
N ASP A 208 -0.93 -4.66 7.31
CA ASP A 208 0.00 -5.35 8.22
C ASP A 208 1.18 -4.50 8.71
N ASN A 209 1.33 -3.28 8.20
CA ASN A 209 2.42 -2.37 8.58
C ASN A 209 1.89 -1.02 9.08
N ASP A 210 0.60 -0.96 9.43
CA ASP A 210 -0.07 0.23 9.99
C ASP A 210 0.19 1.53 9.20
N ILE A 211 0.15 1.43 7.87
CA ILE A 211 0.23 2.57 6.94
C ILE A 211 -1.11 2.79 6.25
N GLU A 212 -1.25 3.88 5.50
CA GLU A 212 -2.50 4.19 4.78
C GLU A 212 -2.88 3.04 3.83
N VAL A 213 -4.09 2.47 4.01
CA VAL A 213 -4.60 1.30 3.26
C VAL A 213 -5.46 1.77 2.09
N ASP A 214 -4.81 2.31 1.07
CA ASP A 214 -5.44 2.85 -0.15
C ASP A 214 -5.25 1.95 -1.38
N GLY A 215 -4.43 0.89 -1.27
CA GLY A 215 -4.10 -0.02 -2.36
C GLY A 215 -3.19 0.60 -3.40
N ILE A 216 -2.48 1.68 -3.05
CA ILE A 216 -1.53 2.40 -3.88
C ILE A 216 -0.11 2.14 -3.37
N ALA A 217 0.76 1.61 -4.24
CA ALA A 217 2.18 1.48 -3.96
C ALA A 217 2.93 2.83 -4.07
N GLY A 218 2.55 3.79 -3.23
CA GLY A 218 3.23 5.07 -3.08
C GLY A 218 4.49 4.98 -2.21
N PRO A 219 5.23 6.07 -1.97
CA PRO A 219 6.53 5.97 -1.28
C PRO A 219 6.51 5.63 0.20
N GLN A 220 5.41 5.86 0.91
CA GLN A 220 5.22 5.24 2.22
C GLN A 220 5.20 3.72 2.07
N THR A 221 4.36 3.18 1.18
CA THR A 221 4.29 1.74 0.88
C THR A 221 5.64 1.18 0.40
N ASN A 222 6.25 1.78 -0.63
CA ASN A 222 7.51 1.31 -1.21
C ASN A 222 8.70 1.44 -0.24
N GLY A 223 8.73 2.53 0.53
CA GLY A 223 9.76 2.78 1.55
C GLY A 223 9.68 1.75 2.68
N THR A 224 8.48 1.52 3.22
CA THR A 224 8.25 0.49 4.24
C THR A 224 8.55 -0.90 3.70
N LEU A 225 8.14 -1.20 2.46
CA LEU A 225 8.38 -2.49 1.82
C LEU A 225 9.88 -2.75 1.64
N ALA A 226 10.62 -1.79 1.07
CA ALA A 226 12.06 -1.89 0.90
C ALA A 226 12.80 -1.99 2.24
N ALA A 227 12.36 -1.26 3.27
CA ALA A 227 12.93 -1.36 4.61
C ALA A 227 12.73 -2.76 5.21
N LYS A 228 11.55 -3.36 5.04
CA LYS A 228 11.26 -4.73 5.49
C LYS A 228 12.14 -5.76 4.77
N VAL A 229 12.31 -5.61 3.46
CA VAL A 229 13.22 -6.46 2.67
C VAL A 229 14.66 -6.32 3.17
N LYS A 230 15.12 -5.10 3.47
CA LYS A 230 16.47 -4.87 4.04
C LYS A 230 16.67 -5.52 5.41
N GLN A 231 15.64 -5.54 6.25
CA GLN A 231 15.66 -6.27 7.52
C GLN A 231 15.83 -7.77 7.29
N VAL A 232 15.06 -8.35 6.35
CA VAL A 232 15.19 -9.76 5.95
C VAL A 232 16.58 -10.05 5.42
N GLN A 233 17.11 -9.21 4.53
CA GLN A 233 18.45 -9.37 3.96
C GLN A 233 19.54 -9.33 5.03
N SER A 234 19.42 -8.42 5.99
CA SER A 234 20.36 -8.31 7.11
C SER A 234 20.31 -9.57 8.00
N ALA A 235 19.12 -10.06 8.33
CA ALA A 235 18.95 -11.27 9.14
C ALA A 235 19.42 -12.55 8.40
N ALA A 236 19.24 -12.60 7.08
CA ALA A 236 19.72 -13.68 6.22
C ALA A 236 21.20 -13.56 5.83
N ASN A 237 21.92 -12.57 6.37
CA ASN A 237 23.34 -12.30 6.10
C ASN A 237 23.67 -12.15 4.60
N THR A 238 22.88 -11.34 3.88
CA THR A 238 23.10 -10.98 2.46
C THR A 238 23.09 -9.45 2.28
N GLY A 239 23.45 -8.97 1.08
CA GLY A 239 23.44 -7.55 0.75
C GLY A 239 22.06 -6.92 0.92
N ALA A 240 21.97 -5.82 1.69
CA ALA A 240 20.72 -5.15 2.04
C ALA A 240 20.34 -4.03 1.04
N ASP A 241 20.09 -4.41 -0.22
CA ASP A 241 19.74 -3.49 -1.30
C ASP A 241 18.24 -3.14 -1.36
N GLY A 242 17.38 -3.86 -0.64
CA GLY A 242 15.92 -3.68 -0.68
C GLY A 242 15.22 -4.38 -1.84
N ASP A 243 15.92 -5.23 -2.58
CA ASP A 243 15.38 -6.09 -3.63
C ASP A 243 15.32 -7.55 -3.17
N TYR A 244 14.12 -8.13 -3.18
CA TYR A 244 13.91 -9.56 -2.95
C TYR A 244 14.26 -10.41 -4.19
N GLY A 245 15.42 -10.14 -4.78
CA GLY A 245 15.95 -10.81 -5.96
C GLY A 245 16.46 -12.24 -5.70
N PRO A 246 17.07 -12.88 -6.72
CA PRO A 246 17.60 -14.25 -6.59
C PRO A 246 18.61 -14.44 -5.45
N ALA A 247 19.42 -13.42 -5.15
CA ALA A 247 20.37 -13.45 -4.04
C ALA A 247 19.65 -13.52 -2.69
N THR A 248 18.67 -12.64 -2.46
CA THR A 248 17.82 -12.62 -1.27
C THR A 248 17.04 -13.92 -1.12
N LEU A 249 16.43 -14.41 -2.19
CA LEU A 249 15.71 -15.70 -2.21
C LEU A 249 16.62 -16.87 -1.77
N THR A 250 17.85 -16.91 -2.29
CA THR A 250 18.83 -17.95 -1.93
C THR A 250 19.25 -17.84 -0.46
N ALA A 251 19.51 -16.62 0.01
CA ALA A 251 19.88 -16.37 1.41
C ALA A 251 18.77 -16.77 2.38
N VAL A 252 17.51 -16.46 2.05
CA VAL A 252 16.35 -16.85 2.88
C VAL A 252 16.18 -18.37 2.92
N ARG A 253 16.34 -19.08 1.79
CA ARG A 253 16.31 -20.56 1.80
C ARG A 253 17.42 -21.18 2.66
N ASN A 254 18.62 -20.61 2.61
CA ASN A 254 19.72 -21.04 3.46
C ASN A 254 19.42 -20.80 4.95
N TYR A 255 18.86 -19.62 5.27
CA TYR A 255 18.40 -19.30 6.62
C TYR A 255 17.33 -20.30 7.10
N GLN A 256 16.29 -20.52 6.29
CA GLN A 256 15.23 -21.47 6.59
C GLN A 256 15.78 -22.88 6.85
N THR A 257 16.72 -23.34 6.02
CA THR A 257 17.39 -24.64 6.20
C THR A 257 18.14 -24.71 7.53
N ALA A 258 18.92 -23.67 7.86
CA ALA A 258 19.71 -23.61 9.09
C ALA A 258 18.86 -23.51 10.37
N HIS A 259 17.66 -22.96 10.26
CA HIS A 259 16.71 -22.76 11.36
C HIS A 259 15.55 -23.76 11.39
N HIS A 260 15.61 -24.82 10.58
CA HIS A 260 14.59 -25.88 10.49
C HIS A 260 13.18 -25.34 10.19
N LEU A 261 13.08 -24.40 9.26
CA LEU A 261 11.83 -23.85 8.74
C LEU A 261 11.49 -24.45 7.37
N ASP A 262 10.27 -24.22 6.89
CA ASP A 262 9.89 -24.57 5.52
C ASP A 262 10.79 -23.82 4.52
N VAL A 263 11.44 -24.56 3.61
CA VAL A 263 12.44 -24.01 2.68
C VAL A 263 11.78 -23.56 1.38
N ASP A 264 10.86 -22.60 1.47
CA ASP A 264 10.16 -22.04 0.31
C ASP A 264 10.86 -20.80 -0.29
N GLY A 265 11.72 -20.14 0.49
CA GLY A 265 12.37 -18.89 0.16
C GLY A 265 11.49 -17.66 0.34
N ILE A 266 10.37 -17.79 1.05
CA ILE A 266 9.47 -16.71 1.41
C ILE A 266 9.77 -16.31 2.86
N ALA A 267 10.03 -15.02 3.07
CA ALA A 267 10.08 -14.42 4.39
C ALA A 267 8.64 -14.18 4.90
N GLY A 268 7.86 -15.26 5.02
CA GLY A 268 6.53 -15.23 5.61
C GLY A 268 6.59 -15.11 7.14
N PRO A 269 5.46 -15.21 7.85
CA PRO A 269 5.41 -14.85 9.27
C PRO A 269 6.29 -15.72 10.16
N GLN A 270 6.43 -17.02 9.87
CA GLN A 270 7.36 -17.91 10.58
C GLN A 270 8.82 -17.51 10.36
N THR A 271 9.20 -17.25 9.10
CA THR A 271 10.56 -16.84 8.74
C THR A 271 10.89 -15.48 9.36
N MET A 272 9.99 -14.50 9.28
CA MET A 272 10.19 -13.18 9.89
C MET A 272 10.30 -13.27 11.41
N ALA A 273 9.45 -14.06 12.08
CA ALA A 273 9.54 -14.26 13.52
C ALA A 273 10.87 -14.89 13.93
N ALA A 274 11.33 -15.91 13.20
CA ALA A 274 12.64 -16.53 13.42
C ALA A 274 13.81 -15.56 13.17
N MET A 275 13.64 -14.59 12.26
CA MET A 275 14.59 -13.50 11.99
C MET A 275 14.51 -12.35 13.00
N GLY A 276 13.59 -12.39 13.97
CA GLY A 276 13.37 -11.30 14.92
C GLY A 276 12.72 -10.06 14.30
N ILE A 277 12.06 -10.22 13.15
CA ILE A 277 11.37 -9.15 12.42
C ILE A 277 9.89 -9.20 12.81
N THR A 278 9.43 -8.20 13.57
CA THR A 278 8.03 -8.09 13.98
C THR A 278 7.13 -7.77 12.78
N ARG A 279 6.07 -8.56 12.57
CA ARG A 279 4.91 -8.15 11.76
C ARG A 279 3.91 -7.46 12.68
N GLU A 280 3.47 -6.26 12.32
CA GLU A 280 2.50 -5.49 13.09
C GLU A 280 1.09 -5.97 12.71
N ILE A 281 0.65 -7.08 13.32
CA ILE A 281 -0.76 -7.47 13.17
C ILE A 281 -1.59 -6.43 13.93
N GLY A 282 -2.32 -5.59 13.18
CA GLY A 282 -3.10 -4.48 13.72
C GLY A 282 -4.00 -4.91 14.89
N THR A 283 -3.96 -4.14 15.98
CA THR A 283 -4.87 -4.33 17.13
C THR A 283 -6.23 -3.65 16.93
N THR A 284 -6.32 -2.82 15.91
CA THR A 284 -7.51 -2.09 15.43
C THR A 284 -7.87 -2.56 14.03
N THR A 285 -9.11 -2.30 13.59
CA THR A 285 -9.45 -2.39 12.16
C THR A 285 -8.40 -1.58 11.37
N PRO A 286 -7.67 -2.19 10.43
CA PRO A 286 -6.60 -1.54 9.66
C PRO A 286 -7.09 -0.24 9.06
N GLY A 287 -6.20 0.75 9.00
CA GLY A 287 -6.49 2.10 8.54
C GLY A 287 -6.96 2.16 7.08
N GLY A 288 -8.25 2.00 6.87
CA GLY A 288 -8.97 2.27 5.63
C GLY A 288 -10.44 2.38 6.02
N GLN A 289 -11.18 3.37 5.50
CA GLN A 289 -12.62 3.42 5.76
C GLN A 289 -13.24 2.10 5.30
N PRO A 290 -14.05 1.43 6.15
CA PRO A 290 -14.87 0.31 5.72
C PRO A 290 -15.52 0.65 4.38
N SER A 291 -15.29 -0.20 3.38
CA SER A 291 -15.78 0.07 2.02
C SER A 291 -17.30 -0.08 1.90
N GLY A 292 -17.95 -0.58 2.95
CA GLY A 292 -19.33 -0.30 3.31
C GLY A 292 -19.44 0.05 4.79
N GLY A 293 -20.56 0.65 5.20
CA GLY A 293 -20.72 1.18 6.57
C GLY A 293 -20.43 0.17 7.69
N THR A 294 -20.10 0.67 8.87
CA THR A 294 -19.77 -0.15 10.05
C THR A 294 -20.91 -1.11 10.39
N PRO A 295 -20.66 -2.44 10.49
CA PRO A 295 -21.66 -3.39 10.96
C PRO A 295 -22.18 -2.99 12.34
N SER A 296 -23.50 -2.93 12.49
CA SER A 296 -24.15 -2.69 13.78
C SER A 296 -24.62 -4.02 14.35
N LEU A 297 -24.15 -4.38 15.54
CA LEU A 297 -24.54 -5.60 16.23
C LEU A 297 -25.43 -5.30 17.45
N PRO A 298 -26.42 -6.15 17.74
CA PRO A 298 -27.05 -6.16 19.05
C PRO A 298 -26.02 -6.54 20.13
N PRO A 299 -26.27 -6.21 21.42
CA PRO A 299 -25.40 -6.62 22.52
C PRO A 299 -25.17 -8.14 22.53
N LEU A 300 -23.92 -8.56 22.42
CA LEU A 300 -23.53 -9.97 22.46
C LEU A 300 -23.30 -10.43 23.91
N SER A 301 -23.67 -11.68 24.20
CA SER A 301 -23.56 -12.24 25.57
C SER A 301 -22.84 -13.59 25.58
N GLY A 302 -22.38 -14.00 26.75
CA GLY A 302 -21.69 -15.28 26.95
C GLY A 302 -20.16 -15.23 26.79
N SER A 303 -19.59 -16.41 26.60
CA SER A 303 -18.18 -16.68 26.34
C SER A 303 -17.69 -16.06 25.02
N VAL A 304 -16.37 -16.03 24.86
CA VAL A 304 -15.72 -15.58 23.61
C VAL A 304 -16.25 -16.35 22.39
N ARG A 305 -16.45 -17.67 22.54
CA ARG A 305 -17.00 -18.54 21.48
C ARG A 305 -18.42 -18.18 21.10
N GLU A 306 -19.27 -18.03 22.11
CA GLU A 306 -20.68 -17.72 21.90
C GLU A 306 -20.84 -16.37 21.23
N LYS A 307 -20.08 -15.35 21.64
CA LYS A 307 -20.10 -14.03 21.01
C LYS A 307 -19.59 -14.07 19.57
N THR A 308 -18.51 -14.82 19.32
CA THR A 308 -17.96 -15.01 17.97
C THR A 308 -19.01 -15.60 17.02
N VAL A 309 -19.71 -16.66 17.46
CA VAL A 309 -20.76 -17.30 16.67
C VAL A 309 -21.97 -16.39 16.49
N GLN A 310 -22.40 -15.68 17.54
CA GLN A 310 -23.51 -14.71 17.45
C GLN A 310 -23.22 -13.60 16.43
N ALA A 311 -22.00 -13.04 16.42
CA ALA A 311 -21.60 -12.04 15.44
C ALA A 311 -21.65 -12.58 14.01
N ALA A 312 -21.12 -13.79 13.79
CA ALA A 312 -21.13 -14.42 12.48
C ALA A 312 -22.56 -14.73 11.98
N GLN A 313 -23.42 -15.25 12.86
CA GLN A 313 -24.83 -15.54 12.56
C GLN A 313 -25.61 -14.27 12.23
N HIS A 314 -25.36 -13.18 12.96
CA HIS A 314 -26.03 -11.91 12.70
C HIS A 314 -25.75 -11.39 11.28
N GLU A 315 -24.49 -11.43 10.83
CA GLU A 315 -24.13 -10.99 9.48
C GLU A 315 -24.70 -11.91 8.40
N LEU A 316 -24.79 -13.21 8.68
CA LEU A 316 -25.44 -14.18 7.81
C LEU A 316 -26.95 -13.88 7.68
N ASP A 317 -27.63 -13.60 8.80
CA ASP A 317 -29.06 -13.27 8.82
C ASP A 317 -29.36 -11.93 8.15
N ARG A 318 -28.42 -10.98 8.22
CA ARG A 318 -28.45 -9.72 7.47
C ARG A 318 -28.26 -9.92 5.95
N GLY A 319 -27.80 -11.09 5.51
CA GLY A 319 -27.58 -11.39 4.10
C GLY A 319 -26.47 -10.57 3.47
N VAL A 320 -25.38 -10.31 4.22
CA VAL A 320 -24.26 -9.48 3.74
C VAL A 320 -23.64 -10.09 2.48
N HIS A 321 -23.56 -9.27 1.44
CA HIS A 321 -22.84 -9.53 0.19
C HIS A 321 -21.86 -8.38 -0.08
N GLU A 322 -20.83 -8.63 -0.87
CA GLU A 322 -19.91 -7.57 -1.28
C GLU A 322 -20.56 -6.61 -2.27
N TRP A 323 -19.97 -5.41 -2.38
CA TRP A 323 -20.44 -4.34 -3.28
C TRP A 323 -19.62 -4.24 -4.58
N GLY A 324 -19.04 -5.36 -5.01
CA GLY A 324 -18.12 -5.44 -6.15
C GLY A 324 -16.66 -5.21 -5.74
N ASN A 325 -15.73 -5.76 -6.52
CA ASN A 325 -14.28 -5.66 -6.27
C ASN A 325 -13.86 -6.06 -4.84
N ASN A 326 -14.56 -7.03 -4.22
CA ASN A 326 -14.39 -7.45 -2.82
C ASN A 326 -14.65 -6.36 -1.75
N CYS A 327 -15.35 -5.27 -2.09
CA CYS A 327 -15.73 -4.26 -1.10
C CYS A 327 -16.71 -4.84 -0.07
N ASN A 328 -16.41 -4.65 1.21
CA ASN A 328 -17.04 -5.32 2.35
C ASN A 328 -17.03 -4.40 3.59
N PRO A 329 -17.87 -4.69 4.61
CA PRO A 329 -17.99 -3.81 5.77
C PRO A 329 -16.95 -4.10 6.87
N TYR A 330 -16.11 -5.12 6.69
CA TYR A 330 -15.15 -5.58 7.68
C TYR A 330 -13.75 -5.02 7.45
N GLY A 331 -13.48 -4.44 6.28
CA GLY A 331 -12.18 -3.92 5.90
C GLY A 331 -12.14 -3.23 4.52
N PRO A 332 -10.93 -3.06 3.96
CA PRO A 332 -10.71 -2.54 2.60
C PRO A 332 -11.34 -3.43 1.51
N CYS A 333 -11.44 -2.92 0.28
CA CYS A 333 -11.90 -3.69 -0.88
C CYS A 333 -10.86 -4.71 -1.35
N GLU A 334 -10.71 -5.80 -0.60
CA GLU A 334 -9.88 -6.96 -0.90
C GLU A 334 -10.55 -8.23 -0.38
N ALA A 335 -9.97 -9.41 -0.68
CA ALA A 335 -10.51 -10.69 -0.23
C ALA A 335 -10.74 -10.68 1.29
N TRP A 336 -12.00 -10.86 1.71
CA TRP A 336 -12.43 -10.42 3.05
C TRP A 336 -12.83 -11.54 4.01
N CYS A 337 -12.51 -12.79 3.68
CA CYS A 337 -12.75 -13.93 4.58
C CYS A 337 -12.02 -13.77 5.92
N ALA A 338 -10.76 -13.30 5.90
CA ALA A 338 -9.96 -13.05 7.11
C ALA A 338 -10.43 -11.80 7.88
N HIS A 339 -10.79 -10.73 7.17
CA HIS A 339 -11.41 -9.55 7.77
C HIS A 339 -12.70 -9.90 8.52
N PHE A 340 -13.59 -10.66 7.90
CA PHE A 340 -14.81 -11.13 8.53
C PHE A 340 -14.52 -12.00 9.75
N ALA A 341 -13.70 -13.05 9.62
CA ALA A 341 -13.40 -13.95 10.72
C ALA A 341 -12.75 -13.20 11.91
N SER A 342 -11.79 -12.32 11.64
CA SER A 342 -11.11 -11.57 12.71
C SER A 342 -12.02 -10.50 13.31
N TRP A 343 -12.88 -9.86 12.51
CA TRP A 343 -13.94 -8.99 13.01
C TRP A 343 -14.86 -9.73 13.99
N THR A 344 -15.29 -10.97 13.70
CA THR A 344 -16.14 -11.72 14.66
C THR A 344 -15.44 -11.93 16.02
N TRP A 345 -14.12 -12.15 16.01
CA TRP A 345 -13.31 -12.23 17.23
C TRP A 345 -13.19 -10.87 17.95
N GLN A 346 -13.10 -9.77 17.21
CA GLN A 346 -13.14 -8.41 17.79
C GLN A 346 -14.45 -8.15 18.52
N GLN A 347 -15.58 -8.57 17.95
CA GLN A 347 -16.89 -8.45 18.61
C GLN A 347 -16.98 -9.30 19.89
N ALA A 348 -16.19 -10.38 19.98
CA ALA A 348 -16.04 -11.20 21.17
C ALA A 348 -15.05 -10.63 22.21
N GLY A 349 -14.39 -9.50 21.92
CA GLY A 349 -13.44 -8.82 22.81
C GLY A 349 -11.96 -9.16 22.57
N ILE A 350 -11.63 -9.90 21.51
CA ILE A 350 -10.25 -10.19 21.14
C ILE A 350 -9.69 -9.05 20.31
N LYS A 351 -8.58 -8.47 20.76
CA LYS A 351 -7.86 -7.42 20.01
C LYS A 351 -7.01 -8.03 18.91
N TYR A 352 -7.65 -8.46 17.83
CA TYR A 352 -7.00 -9.12 16.71
C TYR A 352 -7.73 -8.81 15.40
N HIS A 353 -7.01 -8.31 14.41
CA HIS A 353 -7.53 -8.09 13.06
C HIS A 353 -6.47 -8.47 12.03
N THR A 354 -6.86 -9.14 10.96
CA THR A 354 -5.93 -9.52 9.88
C THR A 354 -6.65 -9.60 8.53
N ALA A 355 -5.93 -9.19 7.47
CA ALA A 355 -6.29 -9.43 6.07
C ALA A 355 -5.78 -10.80 5.57
N PHE A 356 -4.81 -11.40 6.25
CA PHE A 356 -4.16 -12.64 5.83
C PHE A 356 -4.66 -13.85 6.63
N THR A 357 -5.28 -14.79 5.93
CA THR A 357 -5.81 -16.05 6.49
C THR A 357 -4.77 -16.84 7.30
N GLY A 358 -3.49 -16.82 6.89
CA GLY A 358 -2.43 -17.58 7.54
C GLY A 358 -2.12 -17.06 8.94
N ASP A 359 -2.47 -15.82 9.25
CA ASP A 359 -2.21 -15.23 10.56
C ASP A 359 -2.98 -15.94 11.68
N PHE A 360 -4.13 -16.54 11.40
CA PHE A 360 -4.85 -17.34 12.39
C PHE A 360 -4.01 -18.53 12.86
N TYR A 361 -3.27 -19.18 11.96
CA TYR A 361 -2.37 -20.29 12.33
C TYR A 361 -1.30 -19.81 13.33
N TYR A 362 -0.66 -18.68 13.03
CA TYR A 362 0.39 -18.12 13.88
C TYR A 362 -0.15 -17.62 15.21
N TYR A 363 -1.30 -16.96 15.21
CA TYR A 363 -2.04 -16.62 16.43
C TYR A 363 -2.26 -17.86 17.29
N GLY A 364 -2.75 -18.95 16.68
CA GLY A 364 -3.02 -20.19 17.38
C GLY A 364 -1.77 -20.83 17.96
N ARG A 365 -0.67 -20.82 17.22
CA ARG A 365 0.62 -21.33 17.69
C ARG A 365 1.09 -20.53 18.91
N ASP A 366 1.04 -19.21 18.83
CA ASP A 366 1.59 -18.30 19.84
C ASP A 366 0.73 -18.29 21.12
N HIS A 367 -0.56 -18.62 21.02
CA HIS A 367 -1.48 -18.74 22.16
C HIS A 367 -1.72 -20.18 22.63
N GLY A 368 -1.08 -21.19 22.00
CA GLY A 368 -1.28 -22.60 22.35
C GLY A 368 -2.69 -23.13 22.01
N THR A 369 -3.38 -22.52 21.05
CA THR A 369 -4.76 -22.85 20.63
C THR A 369 -4.86 -23.50 19.24
N LEU A 370 -3.71 -23.72 18.58
CA LEU A 370 -3.59 -24.35 17.27
C LEU A 370 -3.76 -25.87 17.34
N ARG A 371 -4.54 -26.43 16.42
CA ARG A 371 -4.68 -27.88 16.18
C ARG A 371 -4.48 -28.19 14.70
N THR A 372 -3.49 -29.01 14.38
CA THR A 372 -3.15 -29.43 13.01
C THR A 372 -3.57 -30.86 12.67
N ASP A 373 -3.86 -31.69 13.68
CA ASP A 373 -4.52 -32.99 13.47
C ASP A 373 -6.03 -32.79 13.33
N VAL A 374 -6.46 -32.28 12.17
CA VAL A 374 -7.83 -31.79 11.94
C VAL A 374 -8.88 -32.89 12.08
N ARG A 375 -8.54 -34.15 11.75
CA ARG A 375 -9.48 -35.28 11.89
C ARG A 375 -9.82 -35.56 13.35
N ASN A 376 -8.89 -35.28 14.27
CA ASN A 376 -9.04 -35.51 15.70
C ASN A 376 -9.12 -34.21 16.52
N SER A 377 -9.18 -33.04 15.86
CA SER A 377 -9.09 -31.74 16.53
C SER A 377 -10.34 -31.35 17.32
N ASN A 378 -11.45 -32.08 17.11
CA ASN A 378 -12.77 -31.81 17.68
C ASN A 378 -13.14 -30.31 17.65
N PRO A 379 -13.33 -29.71 16.46
CA PRO A 379 -13.63 -28.29 16.35
C PRO A 379 -14.86 -27.91 17.18
N GLN A 380 -14.80 -26.75 17.80
CA GLN A 380 -15.85 -26.20 18.66
C GLN A 380 -16.44 -24.94 18.02
N PRO A 381 -17.72 -24.62 18.30
CA PRO A 381 -18.29 -23.34 17.92
C PRO A 381 -17.37 -22.18 18.32
N GLY A 382 -17.17 -21.22 17.42
CA GLY A 382 -16.28 -20.06 17.58
C GLY A 382 -14.82 -20.32 17.21
N ASP A 383 -14.40 -21.56 16.95
CA ASP A 383 -13.10 -21.82 16.32
C ASP A 383 -13.04 -21.23 14.91
N VAL A 384 -11.84 -20.97 14.41
CA VAL A 384 -11.59 -20.67 12.99
C VAL A 384 -10.94 -21.87 12.33
N VAL A 385 -11.46 -22.30 11.19
CA VAL A 385 -10.79 -23.26 10.31
C VAL A 385 -10.00 -22.54 9.24
N LEU A 386 -8.79 -23.00 9.00
CA LEU A 386 -7.89 -22.51 7.97
C LEU A 386 -7.86 -23.50 6.80
N PHE A 387 -8.13 -23.02 5.60
CA PHE A 387 -8.11 -23.85 4.38
C PHE A 387 -6.85 -23.62 3.55
N GLY A 388 -6.45 -24.68 2.85
CA GLY A 388 -5.33 -24.68 1.93
C GLY A 388 -4.29 -25.74 2.28
N THR A 389 -3.04 -25.50 1.91
CA THR A 389 -1.92 -26.43 2.07
C THR A 389 -0.86 -25.94 3.06
N GLY A 390 -0.97 -24.71 3.55
CA GLY A 390 0.01 -24.15 4.48
C GLY A 390 -0.29 -22.69 4.86
N PRO A 391 0.30 -22.15 5.93
CA PRO A 391 -0.02 -20.83 6.45
C PRO A 391 0.92 -19.73 5.92
N GLY A 392 1.88 -20.09 5.05
CA GLY A 392 3.04 -19.25 4.71
C GLY A 392 2.77 -18.14 3.71
N SER A 393 1.77 -18.29 2.83
CA SER A 393 1.46 -17.33 1.78
C SER A 393 -0.02 -17.32 1.40
N THR A 394 -0.43 -16.32 0.63
CA THR A 394 -1.78 -16.23 0.03
C THR A 394 -2.12 -17.38 -0.92
N SER A 395 -1.13 -18.09 -1.47
CA SER A 395 -1.37 -19.27 -2.32
C SER A 395 -1.54 -20.57 -1.54
N THR A 396 -0.90 -20.69 -0.38
CA THR A 396 -1.04 -21.89 0.47
C THR A 396 -2.14 -21.74 1.50
N SER A 397 -2.44 -20.50 1.90
CA SER A 397 -3.43 -20.15 2.91
C SER A 397 -4.59 -19.45 2.22
N THR A 398 -5.57 -20.23 1.78
CA THR A 398 -6.49 -19.77 0.72
C THR A 398 -7.81 -19.22 1.25
N HIS A 399 -8.25 -19.65 2.43
CA HIS A 399 -9.54 -19.22 2.99
C HIS A 399 -9.61 -19.49 4.49
N VAL A 400 -10.56 -18.85 5.19
CA VAL A 400 -10.91 -19.15 6.59
C VAL A 400 -12.42 -19.18 6.79
N GLY A 401 -12.87 -19.91 7.81
CA GLY A 401 -14.28 -19.96 8.20
C GLY A 401 -14.46 -20.03 9.71
N VAL A 402 -15.48 -19.36 10.25
CA VAL A 402 -15.84 -19.45 11.67
C VAL A 402 -16.69 -20.70 11.87
N VAL A 403 -16.28 -21.62 12.73
CA VAL A 403 -17.05 -22.82 13.07
C VAL A 403 -18.31 -22.41 13.82
N GLU A 404 -19.46 -22.74 13.23
CA GLU A 404 -20.75 -22.63 13.90
C GLU A 404 -21.06 -23.91 14.68
N ARG A 405 -20.76 -25.08 14.09
CA ARG A 405 -21.07 -26.38 14.69
C ARG A 405 -20.14 -27.48 14.19
N ASN A 406 -19.75 -28.39 15.07
CA ASN A 406 -19.25 -29.72 14.69
C ASN A 406 -20.41 -30.69 14.56
N ASN A 407 -20.57 -31.30 13.38
CA ASN A 407 -21.73 -32.12 13.06
C ASN A 407 -21.64 -33.55 13.63
N GLY A 408 -20.48 -33.96 14.15
CA GLY A 408 -20.28 -35.29 14.73
C GLY A 408 -20.16 -36.44 13.72
N ASP A 409 -20.21 -36.13 12.43
CA ASP A 409 -20.13 -37.07 11.30
C ASP A 409 -18.82 -36.93 10.51
N GLY A 410 -17.81 -36.28 11.10
CA GLY A 410 -16.57 -35.91 10.41
C GLY A 410 -16.69 -34.65 9.55
N THR A 411 -17.77 -33.89 9.68
CA THR A 411 -17.93 -32.57 9.04
C THR A 411 -18.14 -31.46 10.08
N VAL A 412 -17.86 -30.23 9.67
CA VAL A 412 -18.18 -29.01 10.40
C VAL A 412 -19.06 -28.10 9.56
N THR A 413 -19.93 -27.36 10.21
CA THR A 413 -20.66 -26.24 9.62
C THR A 413 -19.95 -24.96 10.01
N THR A 414 -19.61 -24.16 9.01
CA THR A 414 -18.92 -22.86 9.14
C THR A 414 -19.81 -21.73 8.65
N ILE A 415 -19.56 -20.53 9.16
CA ILE A 415 -20.01 -19.26 8.58
C ILE A 415 -18.77 -18.57 8.02
N GLU A 416 -18.78 -18.32 6.72
CA GLU A 416 -17.63 -17.90 5.94
C GLU A 416 -17.93 -16.57 5.26
N GLY A 417 -17.04 -15.59 5.40
CA GLY A 417 -17.07 -14.35 4.64
C GLY A 417 -16.39 -14.52 3.29
N ASN A 418 -16.77 -13.71 2.30
CA ASN A 418 -16.27 -13.77 0.92
C ASN A 418 -16.42 -15.16 0.27
N TYR A 419 -17.36 -15.98 0.77
CA TYR A 419 -17.68 -17.25 0.16
C TYR A 419 -18.68 -16.98 -0.96
N GLN A 420 -18.20 -17.03 -2.21
CA GLN A 420 -18.97 -16.59 -3.37
C GLN A 420 -19.55 -15.18 -3.13
N ASP A 421 -18.66 -14.28 -2.74
CA ASP A 421 -18.92 -12.84 -2.65
C ASP A 421 -19.97 -12.45 -1.59
N ARG A 422 -20.19 -13.31 -0.58
CA ARG A 422 -21.13 -13.08 0.53
C ARG A 422 -20.75 -13.79 1.82
N VAL A 423 -21.45 -13.45 2.91
CA VAL A 423 -21.45 -14.26 4.14
C VAL A 423 -22.36 -15.46 3.90
N ALA A 424 -21.82 -16.67 4.05
CA ALA A 424 -22.56 -17.90 3.78
C ALA A 424 -22.30 -18.95 4.84
N ARG A 425 -23.32 -19.77 5.10
CA ARG A 425 -23.19 -21.01 5.86
C ARG A 425 -22.74 -22.12 4.91
N VAL A 426 -21.67 -22.83 5.27
CA VAL A 426 -21.05 -23.86 4.44
C VAL A 426 -20.78 -25.11 5.29
N GLN A 427 -21.02 -26.30 4.72
CA GLN A 427 -20.63 -27.56 5.35
C GLN A 427 -19.31 -28.04 4.75
N ARG A 428 -18.35 -28.40 5.60
CA ARG A 428 -16.98 -28.75 5.22
C ARG A 428 -16.58 -30.09 5.83
N PRO A 429 -16.00 -31.02 5.06
CA PRO A 429 -15.40 -32.23 5.63
C PRO A 429 -14.14 -31.87 6.44
N LEU A 430 -13.92 -32.57 7.54
CA LEU A 430 -12.65 -32.55 8.29
C LEU A 430 -11.63 -33.44 7.58
N ASP A 431 -11.19 -32.99 6.41
CA ASP A 431 -10.21 -33.66 5.56
C ASP A 431 -8.98 -32.79 5.28
N GLY A 432 -8.11 -33.25 4.38
CA GLY A 432 -6.84 -32.58 4.06
C GLY A 432 -6.98 -31.22 3.36
N ARG A 433 -8.19 -30.70 3.12
CA ARG A 433 -8.41 -29.33 2.64
C ARG A 433 -8.39 -28.30 3.76
N ILE A 434 -8.67 -28.73 4.99
CA ILE A 434 -8.48 -27.91 6.19
C ILE A 434 -7.07 -28.16 6.68
N TYR A 435 -6.27 -27.10 6.71
CA TYR A 435 -4.89 -27.14 7.14
C TYR A 435 -4.78 -27.11 8.67
N ALA A 436 -5.62 -26.31 9.33
CA ALA A 436 -5.60 -26.17 10.78
C ALA A 436 -6.94 -25.69 11.34
N VAL A 437 -7.12 -25.91 12.64
CA VAL A 437 -8.23 -25.39 13.44
C VAL A 437 -7.64 -24.58 14.59
N VAL A 438 -8.13 -23.36 14.79
CA VAL A 438 -7.58 -22.41 15.75
C VAL A 438 -8.69 -21.95 16.69
N ALA A 439 -8.45 -22.10 17.99
CA ALA A 439 -9.36 -21.54 18.99
C ALA A 439 -9.02 -20.08 19.31
N PRO A 440 -10.02 -19.21 19.52
CA PRO A 440 -9.79 -17.87 20.05
C PRO A 440 -9.14 -17.95 21.45
N ALA A 441 -8.21 -17.06 21.79
CA ALA A 441 -7.62 -17.07 23.13
C ALA A 441 -8.65 -16.64 24.20
N GLY A 442 -8.55 -17.20 25.40
CA GLY A 442 -9.51 -16.95 26.48
C GLY A 442 -10.88 -17.60 26.26
N SER A 443 -10.96 -18.59 25.38
CA SER A 443 -12.16 -19.37 25.05
C SER A 443 -12.34 -20.66 25.83
#